data_AF-A0A6J4P2S6-F1
#
_entry.id   AF-A0A6J4P2S6-F1
#
_cell.length_a   1.000
_cell.length_b   1.000
_cell.length_c   1.000
_cell.angle_alpha   90.00
_cell.angle_beta   90.00
_cell.angle_gamma   90.00
#
_symmetry.space_group_name_H-M   'P 1'
#
loop_
_entity.id
_entity.type
_entity.pdbx_description
1 polymer ?
#
loop_
_entity_poly.entity_id
_entity_poly.type
_entity_poly.pdbx_seq_one_letter_code
_entity_poly.pdbx_strand_id
1 'polypeptide(L)'
;MPDLTSSAHAAIATRWRARLLVVIAVLALGALVATIIAVAYGESLLTPVLLWLGVGALVLALLQLPRSLTPGERPRMAASAAWLIAGIVLYVVVPMLVSQ
;
A
#
# COMPACT_ATOMS: atom_id res chain seq x y z
N MET A 1 -12.58 36.10 -2.37
CA MET A 1 -13.38 34.92 -1.99
C MET A 1 -12.41 33.75 -1.97
N PRO A 2 -11.97 33.25 -0.80
CA PRO A 2 -11.00 32.14 -0.75
C PRO A 2 -11.62 30.88 -1.38
N ASP A 3 -10.88 30.25 -2.30
CA ASP A 3 -11.33 29.09 -3.09
C ASP A 3 -11.63 27.87 -2.20
N LEU A 4 -12.92 27.71 -1.85
CA LEU A 4 -13.46 26.58 -1.09
C LEU A 4 -13.18 25.23 -1.76
N THR A 5 -12.94 25.22 -3.07
CA THR A 5 -12.61 24.04 -3.85
C THR A 5 -11.20 23.54 -3.52
N SER A 6 -10.20 24.41 -3.47
CA SER A 6 -8.79 24.04 -3.19
C SER A 6 -8.61 23.39 -1.81
N SER A 7 -9.29 23.91 -0.80
CA SER A 7 -9.23 23.41 0.58
C SER A 7 -9.94 22.06 0.75
N ALA A 8 -11.06 21.85 0.06
CA ALA A 8 -11.78 20.57 0.04
C ALA A 8 -10.95 19.45 -0.62
N HIS A 9 -10.30 19.72 -1.75
CA HIS A 9 -9.44 18.73 -2.42
C HIS A 9 -8.22 18.34 -1.56
N ALA A 10 -7.61 19.29 -0.86
CA ALA A 10 -6.52 19.02 0.07
C ALA A 10 -6.97 18.16 1.26
N ALA A 11 -8.16 18.42 1.82
CA ALA A 11 -8.71 17.62 2.92
C ALA A 11 -8.99 16.17 2.51
N ILE A 12 -9.50 15.94 1.29
CA ILE A 12 -9.74 14.59 0.75
C ILE A 12 -8.42 13.83 0.58
N ALA A 13 -7.40 14.47 0.00
CA ALA A 13 -6.09 13.84 -0.19
C ALA A 13 -5.44 13.43 1.15
N THR A 14 -5.57 14.26 2.18
CA THR A 14 -5.06 13.95 3.53
C THR A 14 -5.78 12.75 4.16
N ARG A 15 -7.11 12.69 4.06
CA ARG A 15 -7.90 11.54 4.56
C ARG A 15 -7.53 10.24 3.83
N TRP A 16 -7.30 10.34 2.52
CA TRP A 16 -6.93 9.17 1.71
C TRP A 16 -5.54 8.64 2.08
N ARG A 17 -4.56 9.54 2.28
CA ARG A 17 -3.24 9.18 2.82
C ARG A 17 -3.32 8.53 4.20
N ALA A 18 -4.12 9.10 5.10
CA ALA A 18 -4.30 8.55 6.44
C ALA A 18 -4.89 7.13 6.39
N ARG A 19 -5.90 6.90 5.55
CA ARG A 19 -6.47 5.56 5.33
C ARG A 19 -5.45 4.59 4.77
N LEU A 20 -4.68 5.01 3.77
CA LEU A 20 -3.64 4.16 3.17
C LEU A 20 -2.53 3.82 4.18
N LEU A 21 -2.13 4.77 5.03
CA LEU A 21 -1.20 4.52 6.13
C LEU A 21 -1.74 3.50 7.12
N VAL A 22 -3.01 3.62 7.53
CA VAL A 22 -3.66 2.64 8.41
C VAL A 22 -3.66 1.26 7.77
N VAL A 23 -3.99 1.15 6.48
CA VAL A 23 -3.96 -0.11 5.75
C VAL A 23 -2.54 -0.69 5.72
N ILE A 24 -1.53 0.10 5.36
CA ILE A 24 -0.12 -0.32 5.37
C ILE A 24 0.29 -0.84 6.75
N ALA A 25 -0.09 -0.13 7.82
CA ALA A 25 0.25 -0.53 9.18
C ALA A 25 -0.39 -1.87 9.57
N VAL A 26 -1.68 -2.08 9.24
CA VAL A 26 -2.38 -3.34 9.49
C VAL A 26 -1.75 -4.49 8.71
N LEU A 27 -1.42 -4.27 7.44
CA LEU A 27 -0.78 -5.30 6.61
C LEU A 27 0.67 -5.58 7.05
N ALA A 28 1.43 -4.57 7.46
CA ALA A 28 2.76 -4.77 8.02
C ALA A 28 2.72 -5.59 9.31
N LEU A 29 1.71 -5.36 10.17
CA LEU A 29 1.50 -6.17 11.36
C LEU A 29 1.18 -7.63 11.00
N GLY A 30 0.34 -7.86 9.98
CA GLY A 30 0.07 -9.20 9.47
C GLY A 30 1.32 -9.90 8.94
N ALA A 31 2.13 -9.21 8.12
CA ALA A 31 3.41 -9.71 7.62
C ALA A 31 4.38 -10.04 8.75
N LEU A 32 4.42 -9.22 9.80
CA LEU A 32 5.24 -9.45 10.98
C LEU A 32 4.83 -10.72 11.72
N VAL A 33 3.52 -10.91 11.98
CA VAL A 33 3.01 -12.14 12.62
C VAL A 33 3.33 -13.37 11.79
N ALA A 34 3.11 -13.33 10.47
CA ALA A 34 3.46 -14.42 9.57
C ALA A 34 4.96 -14.74 9.59
N THR A 35 5.81 -13.70 9.67
CA THR A 35 7.27 -13.88 9.80
C THR A 35 7.62 -14.58 11.10
N ILE A 36 7.03 -14.16 12.23
CA ILE A 36 7.26 -14.76 13.55
C ILE A 36 6.87 -16.24 13.54
N ILE A 37 5.70 -16.57 13.00
CA ILE A 37 5.22 -17.95 12.89
C ILE A 37 6.19 -18.78 12.04
N ALA A 38 6.52 -18.32 10.84
CA ALA A 38 7.41 -19.06 9.95
C ALA A 38 8.78 -19.32 10.59
N VAL A 39 9.36 -18.33 11.27
CA VAL A 39 10.63 -18.50 12.00
C VAL A 39 10.49 -19.45 13.19
N ALA A 40 9.42 -19.32 13.98
CA ALA A 40 9.21 -20.14 15.18
C ALA A 40 9.00 -21.62 14.87
N TYR A 41 8.34 -21.94 13.76
CA TYR A 41 8.06 -23.31 13.32
C TYR A 41 9.07 -23.84 12.29
N GLY A 42 10.06 -23.03 11.89
CA GLY A 42 11.06 -23.43 10.88
C GLY A 42 10.49 -23.63 9.48
N GLU A 43 9.38 -22.94 9.17
CA GLU A 43 8.75 -22.99 7.85
C GLU A 43 9.46 -22.11 6.82
N SER A 44 9.07 -22.26 5.55
CA SER A 44 9.60 -21.42 4.46
C SER A 44 9.26 -19.94 4.67
N LEU A 45 10.28 -19.08 4.55
CA LEU A 45 10.12 -17.63 4.61
C LEU A 45 9.57 -17.00 3.32
N LEU A 46 9.26 -17.81 2.31
CA LEU A 46 8.80 -17.30 1.01
C LEU A 46 7.50 -16.50 1.14
N THR A 47 6.53 -17.01 1.91
CA THR A 47 5.26 -16.31 2.15
C THR A 47 5.47 -14.98 2.92
N PRO A 48 6.16 -14.94 4.08
CA PRO A 48 6.50 -13.69 4.74
C PRO A 48 7.21 -12.66 3.85
N VAL A 49 8.15 -13.10 3.01
CA VAL A 49 8.86 -12.21 2.09
C VAL A 49 7.90 -11.58 1.07
N LEU A 50 6.98 -12.35 0.49
CA LEU A 50 5.96 -11.84 -0.42
C LEU A 50 5.04 -10.81 0.25
N LEU A 51 4.63 -11.06 1.49
CA LEU A 51 3.83 -10.11 2.26
C LEU A 51 4.58 -8.79 2.46
N TRP A 52 5.87 -8.83 2.82
CA TRP A 52 6.69 -7.63 2.94
C TRP A 52 6.90 -6.89 1.62
N LEU A 53 7.05 -7.61 0.51
CA LEU A 53 7.10 -7.00 -0.82
C LEU A 53 5.78 -6.30 -1.17
N GLY A 54 4.63 -6.89 -0.82
CA GLY A 54 3.32 -6.26 -0.97
C GLY A 54 3.18 -4.99 -0.13
N VAL A 55 3.63 -5.00 1.12
CA VAL A 55 3.69 -3.82 1.98
C VAL A 55 4.59 -2.75 1.39
N GLY A 56 5.77 -3.12 0.89
CA GLY A 56 6.72 -2.21 0.24
C GLY A 56 6.11 -1.54 -1.00
N ALA A 57 5.39 -2.30 -1.83
CA ALA A 57 4.66 -1.75 -2.97
C ALA A 57 3.60 -0.73 -2.54
N LEU A 58 2.86 -0.98 -1.46
CA LEU A 58 1.88 -0.03 -0.93
C LEU A 58 2.53 1.24 -0.35
N VAL A 59 3.70 1.11 0.28
CA VAL A 59 4.50 2.27 0.71
C VAL A 59 4.93 3.10 -0.51
N LEU A 60 5.38 2.48 -1.59
CA LEU A 60 5.68 3.18 -2.84
C LEU A 60 4.43 3.87 -3.44
N ALA A 61 3.27 3.21 -3.38
CA ALA A 61 2.00 3.80 -3.79
C ALA A 61 1.67 5.07 -2.98
N LEU A 62 1.90 5.05 -1.66
CA LEU A 62 1.70 6.19 -0.77
C LEU A 62 2.68 7.34 -1.07
N LEU A 63 3.95 7.04 -1.31
CA LEU A 63 4.98 8.03 -1.63
C LEU A 63 4.72 8.72 -2.97
N GLN A 64 4.14 7.99 -3.93
CA GLN A 64 3.78 8.52 -5.24
C GLN A 64 2.41 9.18 -5.29
N LEU A 65 1.65 9.14 -4.18
CA LEU A 65 0.33 9.74 -4.13
C LEU A 65 0.43 11.27 -4.31
N PRO A 66 -0.31 11.85 -5.27
CA PRO A 66 -0.26 13.29 -5.48
C PRO A 66 -0.76 14.08 -4.26
N ARG A 67 -0.25 15.30 -4.08
CA ARG A 67 -0.69 16.21 -3.01
C ARG A 67 -1.78 17.15 -3.53
N SER A 68 -1.89 17.32 -4.85
CA SER A 68 -2.90 18.15 -5.49
C SER A 68 -3.49 17.44 -6.71
N LEU A 69 -4.78 17.65 -6.98
CA LEU A 69 -5.43 17.12 -8.19
C LEU A 69 -5.20 18.06 -9.38
N THR A 70 -3.93 18.38 -9.66
CA THR A 70 -3.57 19.18 -10.83
C THR A 70 -3.37 18.27 -12.05
N PRO A 71 -3.68 18.74 -13.28
CA PRO A 71 -3.54 17.94 -14.50
C PRO A 71 -2.12 17.38 -14.73
N GLY A 72 -1.09 18.08 -14.22
CA GLY A 72 0.32 17.64 -14.29
C GLY A 72 0.66 16.46 -13.38
N GLU A 73 -0.20 16.12 -12.41
CA GLU A 73 0.03 15.02 -11.46
C GLU A 73 -0.57 13.67 -11.94
N ARG A 74 -1.28 13.64 -13.09
CA ARG A 74 -1.85 12.43 -13.70
C ARG A 74 -0.88 11.24 -13.85
N PRO A 75 0.37 11.39 -14.34
CA PRO A 75 1.28 10.25 -14.45
C PRO A 75 1.66 9.67 -13.07
N ARG A 76 1.71 10.50 -12.03
CA ARG A 76 1.98 10.05 -10.65
C ARG A 76 0.78 9.32 -10.04
N MET A 77 -0.46 9.72 -10.39
CA MET A 77 -1.67 8.96 -10.03
C MET A 77 -1.67 7.56 -10.64
N ALA A 78 -1.33 7.43 -11.93
CA ALA A 78 -1.28 6.14 -12.61
C ALA A 78 -0.21 5.23 -11.99
N ALA A 79 0.97 5.77 -11.69
CA ALA A 79 2.03 5.02 -11.03
C ALA A 79 1.64 4.58 -9.61
N SER A 80 1.04 5.47 -8.81
CA SER A 80 0.50 5.13 -7.49
C SER A 80 -0.54 4.01 -7.56
N ALA A 81 -1.47 4.07 -8.53
CA ALA A 81 -2.46 3.01 -8.74
C ALA A 81 -1.83 1.67 -9.14
N ALA A 82 -0.80 1.68 -10.01
CA ALA A 82 -0.07 0.49 -10.40
C ALA A 82 0.61 -0.18 -9.19
N TRP A 83 1.26 0.61 -8.33
CA TRP A 83 1.86 0.11 -7.09
C TRP A 83 0.83 -0.42 -6.10
N LEU A 84 -0.36 0.18 -6.06
CA LEU A 84 -1.47 -0.29 -5.23
C LEU A 84 -1.98 -1.66 -5.68
N ILE A 85 -2.16 -1.85 -6.99
CA ILE A 85 -2.52 -3.14 -7.59
C ILE A 85 -1.43 -4.17 -7.35
N ALA A 86 -0.16 -3.82 -7.61
CA ALA A 86 0.98 -4.69 -7.36
C ALA A 86 1.05 -5.13 -5.87
N GLY A 87 0.81 -4.20 -4.94
CA GLY A 87 0.75 -4.50 -3.51
C GLY A 87 -0.34 -5.51 -3.17
N ILE A 88 -1.55 -5.36 -3.71
CA ILE A 88 -2.65 -6.32 -3.51
C ILE A 88 -2.30 -7.69 -4.09
N VAL A 89 -1.73 -7.74 -5.29
CA VAL A 89 -1.33 -8.99 -5.94
C VAL A 89 -0.27 -9.71 -5.11
N LEU A 90 0.79 -9.01 -4.70
CA LEU A 90 1.88 -9.60 -3.91
C LEU A 90 1.46 -10.00 -2.50
N TYR A 91 0.54 -9.25 -1.87
CA TYR A 91 0.12 -9.52 -0.50
C TYR A 91 -0.98 -10.59 -0.39
N VAL A 92 -1.87 -10.69 -1.39
CA VAL A 92 -3.05 -11.59 -1.34
C VAL A 92 -2.94 -12.70 -2.37
N VAL A 93 -2.82 -12.35 -3.64
CA VAL A 93 -2.96 -13.30 -4.75
C VAL A 93 -1.80 -14.28 -4.80
N VAL A 94 -0.55 -13.78 -4.78
CA VAL A 94 0.64 -14.64 -4.90
C VAL A 94 0.75 -15.60 -3.72
N PRO A 95 0.59 -15.19 -2.45
CA PRO A 95 0.56 -16.11 -1.32
C PRO A 95 -0.50 -17.21 -1.46
N MET A 96 -1.72 -16.87 -1.91
CA MET A 96 -2.78 -17.86 -2.13
C MET A 96 -2.44 -18.87 -3.22
N LEU A 97 -1.72 -18.47 -4.27
CA LEU A 97 -1.28 -19.36 -5.35
C LEU A 97 -0.12 -20.26 -4.92
N VAL A 98 0.76 -19.75 -4.07
CA VAL A 98 1.92 -20.48 -3.54
C VAL A 98 1.53 -21.48 -2.45
N SER A 99 0.42 -21.23 -1.74
CA SER A 99 -0.07 -22.11 -0.66
C SER A 99 -0.95 -23.27 -1.14
N GLN A 100 -1.13 -23.44 -2.46
CA GLN A 100 -1.81 -24.58 -3.08
C GLN A 100 -0.83 -25.74 -3.27
#